data_AF-A0A2D9T4D8-F1
#
_entry.id   AF-A0A2D9T4D8-F1
#
_cell.length_a   1.000
_cell.length_b   1.000
_cell.length_c   1.000
_cell.angle_alpha   90.00
_cell.angle_beta   90.00
_cell.angle_gamma   90.00
#
_symmetry.space_group_name_H-M   'P 1'
#
loop_
_entity.id
_entity.type
_entity.pdbx_description
1 polymer ?
#
loop_
_entity_poly.entity_id
_entity_poly.type
_entity_poly.pdbx_seq_one_letter_code
_entity_poly.pdbx_strand_id
1 'polypeptide(L)'
;MLDAEGRLPDFLRDVNRSVANVINARYRTSGSVFQQEPSKVKLHGAKAIIDKIAYVLANPVAAGAVRDPREWPGLRTRIGDMGRTTIRGARPEYYFGRRKTMRSDAAFMVEMPAPLVEAYGDEGAKRVLTEALEAKVAEARREVRAKGWRFVGAKRAANVSPFKQAVAFEVFGARNPDLSTYGLPREEEAQVKRSYIAFHLAYQEYRQRMLRGDPDVRWPPGTWAMVRHFGQRSSPLPTPL
;
A
#
# COMPACT_ATOMS: atom_id res chain seq x y z
N MET A 1 -1.78 12.86 -5.81
CA MET A 1 -1.75 12.08 -4.55
C MET A 1 -2.75 10.92 -4.69
N LEU A 2 -2.41 9.70 -4.27
CA LEU A 2 -3.27 8.51 -4.52
C LEU A 2 -4.47 8.37 -3.56
N ASP A 3 -4.52 9.12 -2.46
CA ASP A 3 -5.69 9.24 -1.58
C ASP A 3 -6.19 10.69 -1.61
N ALA A 4 -6.85 11.06 -2.71
CA ALA A 4 -7.31 12.44 -2.92
C ALA A 4 -8.41 12.86 -1.92
N GLU A 5 -9.15 11.89 -1.36
CA GLU A 5 -10.28 12.12 -0.47
C GLU A 5 -9.95 11.90 1.02
N GLY A 6 -8.71 11.54 1.36
CA GLY A 6 -8.28 11.30 2.74
C GLY A 6 -9.00 10.13 3.42
N ARG A 7 -9.34 9.08 2.65
CA ARG A 7 -10.11 7.92 3.12
C ARG A 7 -9.24 6.69 3.40
N LEU A 8 -7.93 6.77 3.19
CA LEU A 8 -7.02 5.62 3.36
C LEU A 8 -7.17 4.93 4.74
N PRO A 9 -7.28 5.64 5.88
CA PRO A 9 -7.43 4.96 7.17
C PRO A 9 -8.72 4.15 7.29
N ASP A 10 -9.86 4.69 6.83
CA ASP A 10 -11.15 3.97 6.83
C ASP A 10 -11.11 2.76 5.89
N PHE A 11 -10.55 2.95 4.68
CA PHE A 11 -10.38 1.87 3.71
C PHE A 11 -9.53 0.73 4.28
N LEU A 12 -8.36 1.03 4.85
CA LEU A 12 -7.47 0.02 5.44
C LEU A 12 -8.13 -0.68 6.62
N ARG A 13 -8.85 0.05 7.50
CA ARG A 13 -9.63 -0.55 8.59
C ARG A 13 -10.62 -1.56 8.04
N ASP A 14 -11.42 -1.17 7.05
CA ASP A 14 -12.52 -1.99 6.57
C ASP A 14 -12.05 -3.19 5.76
N VAL A 15 -11.01 -3.04 4.94
CA VAL A 15 -10.37 -4.14 4.21
C VAL A 15 -9.72 -5.11 5.19
N ASN A 16 -8.86 -4.64 6.09
CA ASN A 16 -8.15 -5.52 7.02
C ASN A 16 -9.12 -6.24 7.95
N ARG A 17 -10.14 -5.55 8.48
CA ARG A 17 -11.18 -6.17 9.30
C ARG A 17 -11.93 -7.25 8.52
N SER A 18 -12.32 -6.97 7.28
CA SER A 18 -13.07 -7.92 6.45
C SER A 18 -12.25 -9.17 6.14
N VAL A 19 -10.99 -9.00 5.75
CA VAL A 19 -10.07 -10.11 5.46
C VAL A 19 -9.76 -10.91 6.72
N ALA A 20 -9.48 -10.25 7.85
CA ALA A 20 -9.20 -10.92 9.12
C ALA A 20 -10.39 -11.75 9.60
N ASN A 21 -11.60 -11.21 9.49
CA ASN A 21 -12.82 -11.92 9.85
C ASN A 21 -13.04 -13.18 9.01
N VAL A 22 -12.78 -13.11 7.70
CA VAL A 22 -12.87 -14.27 6.79
C VAL A 22 -11.81 -15.32 7.15
N ILE A 23 -10.57 -14.89 7.40
CA ILE A 23 -9.46 -15.80 7.77
C ILE A 23 -9.77 -16.49 9.09
N ASN A 24 -10.16 -15.73 10.13
CA ASN A 24 -10.51 -16.26 11.43
C ASN A 24 -11.71 -17.22 11.37
N ALA A 25 -12.74 -16.89 10.60
CA ALA A 25 -13.88 -17.79 10.40
C ALA A 25 -13.50 -19.07 9.63
N ARG A 26 -12.66 -18.96 8.60
CA ARG A 26 -12.20 -20.10 7.79
C ARG A 26 -11.33 -21.07 8.60
N TYR A 27 -10.40 -20.52 9.37
CA TYR A 27 -9.40 -21.30 10.10
C TYR A 27 -9.77 -21.55 11.58
N ARG A 28 -10.95 -21.09 12.01
CA ARG A 28 -11.46 -21.21 13.39
C ARG A 28 -10.48 -20.66 14.43
N THR A 29 -9.89 -19.51 14.13
CA THR A 29 -8.94 -18.83 15.01
C THR A 29 -9.52 -17.54 15.55
N SER A 30 -9.00 -17.10 16.70
CA SER A 30 -9.24 -15.79 17.28
C SER A 30 -7.89 -15.11 17.52
N GLY A 31 -7.63 -14.02 16.82
CA GLY A 31 -6.35 -13.33 16.93
C GLY A 31 -6.16 -12.27 15.86
N SER A 32 -5.08 -11.51 16.02
CA SER A 32 -4.67 -10.52 15.03
C SER A 32 -4.10 -11.22 13.80
N VAL A 33 -4.68 -10.92 12.64
CA VAL A 33 -4.19 -11.41 11.34
C VAL A 33 -3.17 -10.44 10.74
N PHE A 34 -3.32 -9.14 11.03
CA PHE A 34 -2.45 -8.08 10.54
C PHE A 34 -1.59 -7.53 11.69
N GLN A 35 -0.42 -7.02 11.35
CA GLN A 35 0.34 -6.15 12.26
C GLN A 35 -0.44 -4.85 12.51
N GLN A 36 -0.20 -4.23 13.67
CA GLN A 36 -0.95 -3.02 14.10
C GLN A 36 -0.72 -1.84 13.16
N GLU A 37 0.49 -1.66 12.66
CA GLU A 37 0.89 -0.52 11.84
C GLU A 37 1.25 -0.96 10.42
N PRO A 38 0.30 -0.89 9.46
CA PRO A 38 0.65 -1.17 8.07
C PRO A 38 1.55 -0.05 7.54
N SER A 39 2.57 -0.43 6.75
CA SER A 39 3.43 0.53 6.06
C SER A 39 2.60 1.35 5.05
N LYS A 40 2.67 2.68 5.17
CA LYS A 40 1.96 3.65 4.32
C LYS A 40 2.99 4.62 3.76
N VAL A 41 3.37 4.42 2.50
CA VAL A 41 4.36 5.28 1.85
C VAL A 41 3.65 6.28 0.94
N LYS A 42 3.78 7.57 1.23
CA LYS A 42 3.31 8.63 0.33
C LYS A 42 4.27 8.76 -0.85
N LEU A 43 3.80 8.42 -2.05
CA LEU A 43 4.61 8.46 -3.27
C LEU A 43 4.52 9.85 -3.90
N HIS A 44 5.68 10.50 -4.07
CA HIS A 44 5.79 11.80 -4.72
C HIS A 44 6.48 11.66 -6.08
N GLY A 45 5.76 12.09 -7.13
CA GLY A 45 6.22 12.02 -8.52
C GLY A 45 5.97 10.67 -9.19
N ALA A 46 5.94 10.69 -10.53
CA ALA A 46 5.65 9.53 -11.35
C ALA A 46 6.69 8.40 -11.16
N LYS A 47 7.97 8.75 -11.00
CA LYS A 47 9.05 7.76 -10.79
C LYS A 47 8.90 6.98 -9.47
N ALA A 48 8.47 7.62 -8.38
CA ALA A 48 8.20 6.93 -7.13
C ALA A 48 7.02 5.95 -7.24
N ILE A 49 6.01 6.29 -8.05
CA ILE A 49 4.89 5.39 -8.36
C ILE A 49 5.36 4.20 -9.18
N ILE A 50 6.16 4.43 -10.23
CA ILE A 50 6.74 3.37 -11.08
C ILE A 50 7.58 2.40 -10.24
N ASP A 51 8.50 2.93 -9.43
CA ASP A 51 9.37 2.10 -8.59
C ASP A 51 8.56 1.25 -7.61
N LYS A 52 7.52 1.82 -6.97
CA LYS A 52 6.69 1.08 -6.02
C LYS A 52 5.87 -0.01 -6.70
N ILE A 53 5.28 0.24 -7.86
CA ILE A 53 4.52 -0.77 -8.62
C ILE A 53 5.47 -1.89 -9.07
N ALA A 54 6.61 -1.54 -9.68
CA ALA A 54 7.61 -2.52 -10.11
C ALA A 54 8.12 -3.37 -8.94
N TYR A 55 8.39 -2.76 -7.79
CA TYR A 55 8.76 -3.44 -6.55
C TYR A 55 7.70 -4.46 -6.13
N VAL A 56 6.43 -4.05 -6.03
CA VAL A 56 5.34 -4.94 -5.60
C VAL A 56 5.19 -6.15 -6.53
N LEU A 57 5.28 -5.92 -7.85
CA LEU A 57 5.18 -6.98 -8.84
C LEU A 57 6.39 -7.92 -8.84
N ALA A 58 7.60 -7.40 -8.58
CA ALA A 58 8.82 -8.20 -8.50
C ALA A 58 8.99 -8.92 -7.15
N ASN A 59 8.28 -8.50 -6.09
CA ASN A 59 8.45 -9.00 -4.74
C ASN A 59 8.32 -10.53 -4.59
N PRO A 60 7.40 -11.24 -5.27
CA PRO A 60 7.36 -12.71 -5.24
C PRO A 60 8.67 -13.37 -5.71
N VAL A 61 9.40 -12.73 -6.61
CA VAL A 61 10.72 -13.18 -7.07
C VAL A 61 11.78 -12.87 -6.03
N ALA A 62 11.78 -11.65 -5.47
CA ALA A 62 12.74 -11.24 -4.44
C ALA A 62 12.63 -12.08 -3.16
N ALA A 63 11.42 -12.51 -2.83
CA ALA A 63 11.13 -13.42 -1.73
C ALA A 63 11.50 -14.89 -2.01
N GLY A 64 12.01 -15.21 -3.21
CA GLY A 64 12.34 -16.59 -3.59
C GLY A 64 11.10 -17.49 -3.75
N ALA A 65 9.89 -16.93 -3.85
CA ALA A 65 8.68 -17.75 -3.98
C ALA A 65 8.56 -18.33 -5.40
N VAL A 66 8.80 -17.51 -6.43
CA VAL A 66 8.67 -17.87 -7.85
C VAL A 66 9.78 -17.27 -8.71
N ARG A 67 10.07 -17.84 -9.88
CA ARG A 67 11.16 -17.36 -10.76
C ARG A 67 10.75 -16.18 -11.61
N ASP A 68 9.45 -16.08 -11.89
CA ASP A 68 8.85 -15.04 -12.69
C ASP A 68 7.59 -14.49 -11.98
N PRO A 69 7.36 -13.17 -11.96
CA PRO A 69 6.15 -12.59 -11.35
C PRO A 69 4.85 -13.20 -11.86
N ARG A 70 4.85 -13.71 -13.11
CA ARG A 70 3.69 -14.33 -13.75
C ARG A 70 3.31 -15.68 -13.14
N GLU A 71 4.21 -16.31 -12.41
CA GLU A 71 3.97 -17.59 -11.75
C GLU A 71 3.35 -17.42 -10.35
N TRP A 72 3.25 -16.19 -9.83
CA TRP A 72 2.70 -15.97 -8.49
C TRP A 72 1.23 -16.44 -8.41
N PRO A 73 0.90 -17.38 -7.51
CA PRO A 73 -0.44 -17.97 -7.43
C PRO A 73 -1.45 -17.13 -6.64
N GLY A 74 -0.98 -16.11 -5.91
CA GLY A 74 -1.86 -15.21 -5.16
C GLY A 74 -2.46 -14.10 -6.01
N LEU A 75 -3.30 -13.27 -5.40
CA LEU A 75 -3.86 -12.08 -6.06
C LEU A 75 -2.73 -11.18 -6.58
N ARG A 76 -2.80 -10.83 -7.86
CA ARG A 76 -1.88 -9.92 -8.52
C ARG A 76 -2.56 -9.18 -9.65
N THR A 77 -2.05 -8.02 -9.97
CA THR A 77 -2.32 -7.29 -11.22
C THR A 77 -1.11 -7.40 -12.14
N ARG A 78 -1.32 -7.40 -13.45
CA ARG A 78 -0.27 -7.25 -14.47
C ARG A 78 -0.32 -5.84 -15.02
N ILE A 79 0.81 -5.36 -15.56
CA ILE A 79 0.84 -4.08 -16.29
C ILE A 79 -0.17 -4.10 -17.44
N GLY A 80 -0.28 -5.24 -18.14
CA GLY A 80 -1.27 -5.41 -19.21
C GLY A 80 -2.74 -5.44 -18.76
N ASP A 81 -3.01 -5.55 -17.45
CA ASP A 81 -4.37 -5.50 -16.90
C ASP A 81 -4.84 -4.05 -16.67
N MET A 82 -3.90 -3.10 -16.52
CA MET A 82 -4.17 -1.69 -16.22
C MET A 82 -4.86 -1.00 -17.40
N GLY A 83 -6.04 -0.43 -17.14
CA GLY A 83 -6.94 0.17 -18.13
C GLY A 83 -7.69 -0.84 -18.99
N ARG A 84 -7.59 -2.15 -18.70
CA ARG A 84 -8.14 -3.21 -19.58
C ARG A 84 -8.97 -4.26 -18.85
N THR A 85 -8.65 -4.54 -17.59
CA THR A 85 -9.24 -5.67 -16.86
C THR A 85 -10.07 -5.19 -15.68
N THR A 86 -11.24 -5.81 -15.54
CA THR A 86 -12.08 -5.71 -14.35
C THR A 86 -11.89 -6.94 -13.49
N ILE A 87 -11.38 -6.76 -12.28
CA ILE A 87 -11.32 -7.81 -11.27
C ILE A 87 -12.72 -7.97 -10.67
N ARG A 88 -13.18 -9.22 -10.59
CA ARG A 88 -14.46 -9.60 -10.00
C ARG A 88 -14.23 -10.53 -8.83
N GLY A 89 -15.03 -10.38 -7.78
CA GLY A 89 -14.99 -11.23 -6.60
C GLY A 89 -16.40 -11.56 -6.13
N ALA A 90 -16.61 -12.82 -5.76
CA ALA A 90 -17.81 -13.22 -5.05
C ALA A 90 -17.65 -12.91 -3.55
N ARG A 91 -18.77 -12.65 -2.89
CA ARG A 91 -18.84 -12.56 -1.44
C ARG A 91 -18.29 -13.84 -0.79
N PRO A 92 -17.30 -13.75 0.12
CA PRO A 92 -16.79 -14.92 0.81
C PRO A 92 -17.89 -15.65 1.60
N GLU A 93 -17.92 -16.97 1.51
CA GLU A 93 -18.86 -17.78 2.28
C GLU A 93 -18.56 -17.70 3.78
N TYR A 94 -17.30 -17.85 4.16
CA TYR A 94 -16.84 -17.69 5.54
C TYR A 94 -17.09 -16.26 6.01
N TYR A 95 -17.64 -16.12 7.23
CA TYR A 95 -18.05 -14.87 7.88
C TYR A 95 -19.21 -14.11 7.21
N PHE A 96 -19.19 -13.94 5.89
CA PHE A 96 -20.15 -13.11 5.16
C PHE A 96 -21.30 -13.89 4.52
N GLY A 97 -21.23 -15.22 4.41
CA GLY A 97 -22.22 -16.03 3.68
C GLY A 97 -23.67 -15.85 4.16
N ARG A 98 -23.87 -15.60 5.46
CA ARG A 98 -25.21 -15.36 6.06
C ARG A 98 -25.65 -13.88 6.04
N ARG A 99 -24.78 -12.95 5.66
CA ARG A 99 -25.07 -11.50 5.69
C ARG A 99 -25.80 -11.06 4.43
N LYS A 100 -27.12 -11.24 4.41
CA LYS A 100 -28.01 -10.92 3.27
C LYS A 100 -27.95 -9.45 2.81
N THR A 101 -27.52 -8.53 3.67
CA THR A 101 -27.37 -7.09 3.34
C THR A 101 -26.13 -6.76 2.52
N MET A 102 -25.12 -7.63 2.50
CA MET A 102 -23.93 -7.42 1.68
C MET A 102 -24.15 -7.97 0.27
N ARG A 103 -23.72 -7.24 -0.77
CA ARG A 103 -23.82 -7.72 -2.15
C ARG A 103 -23.16 -9.09 -2.33
N SER A 104 -23.73 -9.92 -3.22
CA SER A 104 -23.20 -11.25 -3.56
C SER A 104 -21.91 -11.19 -4.37
N ASP A 105 -21.68 -10.08 -5.07
CA ASP A 105 -20.50 -9.83 -5.87
C ASP A 105 -20.03 -8.37 -5.75
N ALA A 106 -18.78 -8.15 -6.14
CA ALA A 106 -18.21 -6.85 -6.38
C ALA A 106 -17.22 -6.93 -7.54
N ALA A 107 -17.00 -5.79 -8.19
CA ALA A 107 -16.03 -5.66 -9.26
C ALA A 107 -15.37 -4.28 -9.22
N PHE A 108 -14.12 -4.21 -9.64
CA PHE A 108 -13.40 -2.96 -9.83
C PHE A 108 -12.47 -3.06 -11.04
N MET A 109 -12.30 -1.95 -11.74
CA MET A 109 -11.36 -1.85 -12.85
C MET A 109 -9.94 -1.67 -12.30
N VAL A 110 -8.97 -2.35 -12.89
CA VAL A 110 -7.56 -2.07 -12.62
C VAL A 110 -7.20 -0.85 -13.46
N GLU A 111 -7.08 0.32 -12.83
CA GLU A 111 -6.78 1.57 -13.54
C GLU A 111 -5.26 1.79 -13.66
N MET A 112 -4.84 2.45 -14.75
CA MET A 112 -3.50 3.04 -14.81
C MET A 112 -3.49 4.26 -13.88
N PRO A 113 -2.49 4.43 -12.99
CA PRO A 113 -2.45 5.60 -12.13
C PRO A 113 -2.41 6.90 -12.94
N ALA A 114 -3.34 7.82 -12.67
CA ALA A 114 -3.45 9.09 -13.40
C ALA A 114 -2.12 9.87 -13.53
N PRO A 115 -1.27 9.98 -12.47
CA PRO A 115 0.01 10.67 -12.61
C PRO A 115 0.99 10.03 -13.62
N LEU A 116 0.82 8.75 -13.94
CA LEU A 116 1.61 8.09 -14.98
C LEU A 116 1.06 8.38 -16.38
N VAL A 117 -0.27 8.43 -16.51
CA VAL A 117 -0.92 8.82 -17.77
C VAL A 117 -0.59 10.28 -18.09
N GLU A 118 -0.65 11.18 -17.10
CA GLU A 118 -0.27 12.59 -17.24
C GLU A 118 1.19 12.75 -17.67
N ALA A 119 2.11 12.00 -17.06
CA ALA A 119 3.54 12.14 -17.32
C ALA A 119 4.01 11.45 -18.61
N TYR A 120 3.38 10.35 -19.02
CA TYR A 120 3.90 9.47 -20.08
C TYR A 120 2.87 9.07 -21.14
N GLY A 121 1.59 9.40 -20.98
CA GLY A 121 0.48 8.81 -21.75
C GLY A 121 0.28 7.32 -21.44
N ASP A 122 -0.81 6.72 -21.94
CA ASP A 122 -1.15 5.31 -21.65
C ASP A 122 -0.08 4.31 -22.06
N GLU A 123 0.37 4.38 -23.32
CA GLU A 123 1.37 3.44 -23.85
C GLU A 123 2.77 3.72 -23.30
N GLY A 124 3.11 5.00 -23.07
CA GLY A 124 4.37 5.36 -22.42
C GLY A 124 4.42 4.89 -20.98
N ALA A 125 3.32 5.03 -20.22
CA ALA A 125 3.20 4.53 -18.85
C ALA A 125 3.42 3.02 -18.77
N LYS A 126 2.80 2.24 -19.68
CA LYS A 126 3.03 0.78 -19.76
C LYS A 126 4.48 0.44 -20.07
N ARG A 127 5.11 1.16 -21.00
CA ARG A 127 6.51 0.95 -21.38
C ARG A 127 7.45 1.18 -20.20
N VAL A 128 7.37 2.34 -19.54
CA VAL A 128 8.26 2.67 -18.41
C VAL A 128 8.04 1.75 -17.20
N LEU A 129 6.80 1.32 -16.95
CA LEU A 129 6.51 0.32 -15.93
C LEU A 129 7.11 -1.05 -16.26
N THR A 130 7.09 -1.43 -17.54
CA THR A 130 7.63 -2.71 -18.00
C THR A 130 9.15 -2.74 -17.84
N GLU A 131 9.84 -1.68 -18.29
CA GLU A 131 11.29 -1.53 -18.13
C GLU A 131 11.70 -1.56 -16.64
N ALA A 132 10.97 -0.84 -15.79
CA ALA A 132 11.22 -0.85 -14.35
C ALA A 132 11.00 -2.23 -13.72
N LEU A 133 9.94 -2.95 -14.13
CA LEU A 133 9.67 -4.30 -13.66
C LEU A 133 10.77 -5.27 -14.07
N GLU A 134 11.24 -5.21 -15.31
CA GLU A 134 12.33 -6.06 -15.81
C GLU A 134 13.63 -5.83 -15.01
N ALA A 135 13.97 -4.56 -14.74
CA ALA A 135 15.12 -4.21 -13.92
C ALA A 135 15.01 -4.78 -12.48
N LYS A 136 13.84 -4.62 -11.83
CA LYS A 136 13.59 -5.15 -10.48
C LYS A 136 13.58 -6.68 -10.43
N VAL A 137 13.06 -7.34 -11.46
CA VAL A 137 13.10 -8.81 -11.56
C VAL A 137 14.53 -9.30 -11.73
N ALA A 138 15.34 -8.61 -12.54
CA ALA A 138 16.76 -8.94 -12.71
C ALA A 138 17.53 -8.77 -11.39
N GLU A 139 17.29 -7.68 -10.66
CA GLU A 139 17.83 -7.43 -9.32
C GLU A 139 17.41 -8.52 -8.33
N ALA A 140 16.12 -8.80 -8.21
CA ALA A 140 15.58 -9.85 -7.35
C ALA A 140 16.23 -11.22 -7.61
N ARG A 141 16.43 -11.59 -8.88
CA ARG A 141 17.10 -12.84 -9.25
C ARG A 141 18.57 -12.85 -8.82
N ARG A 142 19.28 -11.72 -8.92
CA ARG A 142 20.67 -11.60 -8.42
C ARG A 142 20.71 -11.74 -6.91
N GLU A 143 19.80 -11.10 -6.17
CA GLU A 143 19.74 -11.22 -4.71
C GLU A 143 19.45 -12.63 -4.24
N VAL A 144 18.48 -13.33 -4.85
CA VAL A 144 18.17 -14.73 -4.52
C VAL A 144 19.41 -15.61 -4.73
N ARG A 145 20.16 -15.40 -5.82
CA ARG A 145 21.42 -16.12 -6.08
C ARG A 145 22.50 -15.77 -5.05
N ALA A 146 22.69 -14.50 -4.74
CA ALA A 146 23.68 -14.04 -3.77
C ALA A 146 23.41 -14.58 -2.35
N LYS A 147 22.14 -14.73 -1.97
CA LYS A 147 21.71 -15.37 -0.72
C LYS A 147 21.79 -16.90 -0.74
N GLY A 148 22.14 -17.52 -1.86
CA GLY A 148 22.14 -18.98 -2.04
C GLY A 148 20.75 -19.62 -1.98
N TRP A 149 19.69 -18.82 -2.16
CA TRP A 149 18.31 -19.29 -2.04
C TRP A 149 17.85 -20.04 -3.28
N ARG A 150 16.95 -21.01 -3.08
CA ARG A 150 16.23 -21.71 -4.15
C ARG A 150 14.80 -21.20 -4.22
N PHE A 151 14.27 -21.14 -5.43
CA PHE A 151 12.86 -20.81 -5.63
C PHE A 151 11.94 -21.94 -5.15
N VAL A 152 10.93 -21.58 -4.36
CA VAL A 152 9.93 -22.53 -3.81
C VAL A 152 9.06 -23.13 -4.91
N GLY A 153 8.65 -22.31 -5.88
CA GLY A 153 7.77 -22.66 -7.00
C GLY A 153 6.29 -22.45 -6.68
N ALA A 154 5.50 -22.09 -7.71
CA ALA A 154 4.10 -21.66 -7.56
C ALA A 154 3.22 -22.67 -6.81
N LYS A 155 3.30 -23.97 -7.15
CA LYS A 155 2.52 -25.02 -6.49
C LYS A 155 2.81 -25.09 -4.99
N ARG A 156 4.09 -25.06 -4.58
CA ARG A 156 4.45 -25.11 -3.16
C ARG A 156 4.10 -23.82 -2.45
N ALA A 157 4.33 -22.66 -3.09
CA ALA A 157 3.98 -21.35 -2.55
C ALA A 157 2.48 -21.25 -2.24
N ALA A 158 1.61 -21.79 -3.10
CA ALA A 158 0.16 -21.81 -2.89
C ALA A 158 -0.30 -22.72 -1.73
N ASN A 159 0.52 -23.68 -1.34
CA ASN A 159 0.18 -24.69 -0.32
C ASN A 159 0.95 -24.48 1.00
N VAL A 160 1.63 -23.35 1.18
CA VAL A 160 2.24 -23.02 2.46
C VAL A 160 1.15 -22.89 3.51
N SER A 161 1.32 -23.60 4.63
CA SER A 161 0.37 -23.52 5.74
C SER A 161 0.28 -22.08 6.25
N PRO A 162 -0.94 -21.52 6.42
CA PRO A 162 -1.13 -20.17 6.95
C PRO A 162 -0.66 -20.04 8.42
N PHE A 163 -0.45 -21.17 9.11
CA PHE A 163 0.07 -21.21 10.48
C PHE A 163 1.60 -21.32 10.54
N LYS A 164 2.26 -21.49 9.40
CA LYS A 164 3.72 -21.54 9.36
C LYS A 164 4.27 -20.13 9.55
N GLN A 165 4.85 -19.87 10.72
CA GLN A 165 5.50 -18.60 11.02
C GLN A 165 6.91 -18.57 10.43
N ALA A 166 7.30 -17.39 9.94
CA ALA A 166 8.70 -17.14 9.63
C ALA A 166 9.50 -17.13 10.94
N VAL A 167 10.62 -17.86 10.98
CA VAL A 167 11.52 -17.92 12.14
C VAL A 167 12.49 -16.72 12.14
N ALA A 168 12.60 -16.03 11.02
CA ALA A 168 13.44 -14.84 10.91
C ALA A 168 12.79 -13.65 11.63
N PHE A 169 13.53 -13.05 12.56
CA PHE A 169 13.13 -11.81 13.21
C PHE A 169 13.21 -10.65 12.22
N GLU A 170 12.24 -9.72 12.28
CA GLU A 170 12.37 -8.43 11.63
C GLU A 170 13.58 -7.70 12.22
N VAL A 171 14.41 -7.11 11.36
CA VAL A 171 15.58 -6.34 11.81
C VAL A 171 15.07 -5.07 12.49
N PHE A 172 15.18 -5.04 13.82
CA PHE A 172 14.79 -3.88 14.61
C PHE A 172 15.63 -2.66 14.19
N GLY A 173 14.97 -1.51 13.95
CA GLY A 173 15.63 -0.29 13.48
C GLY A 173 15.82 -0.16 11.96
N ALA A 174 15.27 -1.09 11.16
CA ALA A 174 15.17 -0.90 9.72
C ALA A 174 14.31 0.34 9.39
N ARG A 175 14.67 1.08 8.33
CA ARG A 175 13.92 2.28 7.91
C ARG A 175 12.50 1.87 7.49
N ASN A 176 11.48 2.46 8.11
CA ASN A 176 10.09 2.41 7.66
C ASN A 176 9.72 3.78 7.06
N PRO A 177 9.90 3.98 5.74
CA PRO A 177 9.76 5.30 5.14
C PRO A 177 8.28 5.69 5.02
N ASP A 178 7.90 6.87 5.53
CA ASP A 178 6.56 7.44 5.37
C ASP A 178 6.34 8.09 4.00
N LEU A 179 7.41 8.42 3.28
CA LEU A 179 7.36 9.05 1.97
C LEU A 179 8.46 8.52 1.04
N SER A 180 8.20 8.56 -0.25
CA SER A 180 9.17 8.32 -1.31
C SER A 180 9.20 9.53 -2.24
N THR A 181 10.39 10.12 -2.39
CA THR A 181 10.72 11.20 -3.33
C THR A 181 11.60 10.69 -4.46
N TYR A 182 11.58 9.37 -4.71
CA TYR A 182 12.45 8.75 -5.70
C TYR A 182 12.27 9.39 -7.08
N GLY A 183 13.39 9.85 -7.64
CA GLY A 183 13.45 10.43 -8.97
C GLY A 183 13.01 11.89 -9.09
N LEU A 184 12.68 12.56 -7.97
CA LEU A 184 12.46 14.00 -7.95
C LEU A 184 13.77 14.79 -8.07
N PRO A 185 13.73 16.01 -8.65
CA PRO A 185 14.81 16.97 -8.51
C PRO A 185 15.10 17.30 -7.04
N ARG A 186 16.35 17.66 -6.74
CA ARG A 186 16.82 17.92 -5.37
C ARG A 186 16.00 19.00 -4.65
N GLU A 187 15.57 20.04 -5.37
CA GLU A 187 14.78 21.13 -4.80
C GLU A 187 13.36 20.69 -4.44
N GLU A 188 12.68 19.96 -5.32
CA GLU A 188 11.35 19.40 -5.07
C GLU A 188 11.39 18.37 -3.92
N GLU A 189 12.41 17.51 -3.89
CA GLU A 189 12.64 16.60 -2.78
C GLU A 189 12.77 17.35 -1.45
N ALA A 190 13.59 18.41 -1.42
CA ALA A 190 13.78 19.22 -0.23
C ALA A 190 12.45 19.87 0.20
N GLN A 191 11.64 20.35 -0.75
CA GLN A 191 10.34 20.94 -0.46
C GLN A 191 9.36 19.91 0.13
N VAL A 192 9.28 18.70 -0.44
CA VAL A 192 8.44 17.61 0.10
C VAL A 192 8.85 17.27 1.53
N LYS A 193 10.16 17.14 1.79
CA LYS A 193 10.69 16.85 3.13
C LYS A 193 10.39 17.97 4.12
N ARG A 194 10.58 19.25 3.73
CA ARG A 194 10.23 20.40 4.57
C ARG A 194 8.75 20.42 4.91
N SER A 195 7.86 20.19 3.94
CA SER A 195 6.42 20.13 4.17
C SER A 195 6.03 19.00 5.11
N TYR A 196 6.66 17.83 4.99
CA TYR A 196 6.43 16.70 5.90
C TYR A 196 6.86 17.05 7.34
N ILE A 197 8.05 17.63 7.52
CA ILE A 197 8.55 18.04 8.84
C ILE A 197 7.64 19.13 9.44
N ALA A 198 7.29 20.14 8.65
CA ALA A 198 6.41 21.24 9.07
C ALA A 198 5.04 20.73 9.54
N PHE A 199 4.44 19.77 8.83
CA PHE A 199 3.19 19.14 9.26
C PHE A 199 3.32 18.48 10.64
N HIS A 200 4.39 17.72 10.89
CA HIS A 200 4.59 17.03 12.16
C HIS A 200 4.84 17.99 13.32
N LEU A 201 5.65 19.03 13.10
CA LEU A 201 5.88 20.08 14.09
C LEU A 201 4.57 20.79 14.45
N ALA A 202 3.81 21.21 13.44
CA ALA A 202 2.50 21.83 13.63
C ALA A 202 1.55 20.88 14.38
N TYR A 203 1.43 19.62 13.95
CA TYR A 203 0.57 18.63 14.59
C TYR A 203 0.90 18.50 16.09
N GLN A 204 2.18 18.42 16.45
CA GLN A 204 2.60 18.32 17.85
C GLN A 204 2.29 19.60 18.62
N GLU A 205 2.55 20.77 18.05
CA GLU A 205 2.21 22.06 18.67
C GLU A 205 0.71 22.15 19.00
N TYR A 206 -0.16 21.87 18.02
CA TYR A 206 -1.61 21.90 18.20
C TYR A 206 -2.09 20.85 19.21
N ARG A 207 -1.46 19.66 19.22
CA ARG A 207 -1.73 18.65 20.25
C ARG A 207 -1.41 19.17 21.65
N GLN A 208 -0.27 19.85 21.84
CA GLN A 208 0.08 20.43 23.14
C GLN A 208 -0.87 21.54 23.56
N ARG A 209 -1.31 22.40 22.62
CA ARG A 209 -2.33 23.43 22.89
C ARG A 209 -3.66 22.82 23.32
N MET A 210 -4.12 21.78 22.62
CA MET A 210 -5.35 21.07 22.98
C MET A 210 -5.25 20.45 24.38
N LEU A 211 -4.11 19.81 24.72
CA LEU A 211 -3.91 19.22 26.04
C LEU A 211 -3.89 20.26 27.17
N ARG A 212 -3.57 21.53 26.86
CA ARG A 212 -3.66 22.66 27.80
C ARG A 212 -5.05 23.29 27.87
N GLY A 213 -6.03 22.77 27.13
CA GLY A 213 -7.40 23.24 27.15
C GLY A 213 -7.69 24.47 26.27
N ASP A 214 -6.85 24.75 25.28
CA ASP A 214 -7.09 25.84 24.33
C ASP A 214 -8.38 25.57 23.52
N PRO A 215 -9.39 26.46 23.57
CA PRO A 215 -10.67 26.25 22.91
C PRO A 215 -10.65 26.50 21.38
N ASP A 216 -9.60 27.12 20.83
CA ASP A 216 -9.52 27.46 19.40
C ASP A 216 -8.35 26.77 18.67
N VAL A 217 -8.17 25.49 18.96
CA VAL A 217 -7.18 24.66 18.25
C VAL A 217 -7.70 24.31 16.85
N ARG A 218 -7.01 24.80 15.82
CA ARG A 218 -7.23 24.42 14.43
C ARG A 218 -6.09 23.55 13.92
N TRP A 219 -6.39 22.28 13.68
CA TRP A 219 -5.40 21.29 13.27
C TRP A 219 -4.87 21.52 11.84
N PRO A 220 -3.62 21.12 11.55
CA PRO A 220 -3.04 21.29 10.22
C PRO A 220 -3.79 20.45 9.19
N PRO A 221 -3.87 20.88 7.91
CA PRO A 221 -4.52 20.13 6.87
C PRO A 221 -3.95 18.72 6.72
N GLY A 222 -4.82 17.72 6.58
CA GLY A 222 -4.42 16.31 6.56
C GLY A 222 -4.43 15.63 7.93
N THR A 223 -4.76 16.35 9.00
CA THR A 223 -5.04 15.74 10.30
C THR A 223 -6.32 14.92 10.24
N TRP A 224 -6.21 13.59 10.26
CA TRP A 224 -7.35 12.70 10.09
C TRP A 224 -8.05 12.33 11.41
N ALA A 225 -7.33 11.72 12.36
CA ALA A 225 -7.95 11.12 13.55
C ALA A 225 -8.68 12.16 14.43
N MET A 226 -8.03 13.30 14.68
CA MET A 226 -8.61 14.38 15.49
C MET A 226 -9.90 14.94 14.87
N VAL A 227 -9.92 15.10 13.56
CA VAL A 227 -11.08 15.62 12.83
C VAL A 227 -12.20 14.58 12.77
N ARG A 228 -11.88 13.34 12.38
CA ARG A 228 -12.88 12.29 12.13
C ARG A 228 -13.45 11.66 13.40
N HIS A 229 -12.66 11.50 14.46
CA HIS A 229 -13.09 10.81 15.68
C HIS A 229 -13.32 11.72 16.87
N PHE A 230 -12.64 12.87 16.91
CA PHE A 230 -12.70 13.79 18.07
C PHE A 230 -13.38 15.12 17.72
N GLY A 231 -14.03 15.22 16.56
CA GLY A 231 -14.82 16.38 16.13
C GLY A 231 -14.03 17.68 15.98
N GLN A 232 -12.71 17.58 15.85
CA GLN A 232 -11.84 18.76 15.81
C GLN A 232 -11.91 19.48 14.46
N ARG A 233 -11.64 20.78 14.47
CA ARG A 233 -11.54 21.60 13.25
C ARG A 233 -10.14 21.48 12.65
N SER A 234 -10.05 21.40 11.33
CA SER A 234 -8.78 21.53 10.60
C SER A 234 -8.84 22.64 9.57
N SER A 235 -7.68 23.14 9.17
CA SER A 235 -7.57 23.98 7.97
C SER A 235 -7.82 23.14 6.71
N PRO A 236 -8.38 23.73 5.64
CA PRO A 236 -8.66 23.00 4.40
C PRO A 236 -7.38 22.44 3.80
N LEU A 237 -7.50 21.27 3.15
CA LEU A 237 -6.39 20.72 2.36
C LEU A 237 -6.05 21.72 1.24
N PRO A 238 -4.76 22.01 1.01
CA PRO A 238 -4.37 22.79 -0.15
C PRO A 238 -4.83 22.06 -1.41
N THR A 239 -5.46 22.80 -2.32
CA THR A 239 -5.88 22.27 -3.62
C THR A 239 -4.65 21.74 -4.35
N PRO A 240 -4.70 20.54 -4.95
CA PRO A 240 -3.62 20.10 -5.83
C PRO A 240 -3.48 21.12 -6.96
N LEU A 241 -2.25 21.61 -7.18
CA LEU A 241 -1.88 22.30 -8.43
C LEU A 241 -1.95 21.30 -9.59
#